data_AF-A0A0B6X2S4-F1
#
_entry.id   AF-A0A0B6X2S4-F1
#
_cell.length_a   1.000
_cell.length_b   1.000
_cell.length_c   1.000
_cell.angle_alpha   90.00
_cell.angle_beta   90.00
_cell.angle_gamma   90.00
#
_symmetry.space_group_name_H-M   'P 1'
#
loop_
_entity.id
_entity.type
_entity.pdbx_description
1 polymer ?
#
loop_
_entity_poly.entity_id
_entity_poly.type
_entity_poly.pdbx_seq_one_letter_code
_entity_poly.pdbx_strand_id
1 'polypeptide(L)'
;MGKFFKGNHRVNDLSKLKDMNLEPNMLRAGTKKYLKSEFQKPDAAVSYAAASVTVNGKKEYYLSVNGAAWSGNSPNVVNIKGVNFNVIRKDRGSIPSAPNGKQTNFNHAEQKLFSHFQDNFQGKKVDINMSIQNTSATSPGMCAGCKPNNKVFVDQNKDFIINIFEGATGRKP
;
A
#
# COMPACT_ATOMS: atom_id res chain seq x y z
N MET A 1 31.83 1.87 -19.82
CA MET A 1 31.49 0.94 -18.72
C MET A 1 30.40 1.54 -17.85
N GLY A 2 29.14 1.20 -18.13
CA GLY A 2 27.97 1.74 -17.42
C GLY A 2 27.80 1.06 -16.06
N LYS A 3 27.64 1.88 -15.00
CA LYS A 3 27.43 1.45 -13.61
C LYS A 3 26.26 0.48 -13.49
N PHE A 4 26.49 -0.63 -12.78
CA PHE A 4 25.48 -1.58 -12.34
C PHE A 4 24.25 -0.88 -11.74
N PHE A 5 23.06 -1.15 -12.29
CA PHE A 5 21.80 -0.76 -11.66
C PHE A 5 21.65 -1.51 -10.33
N LYS A 6 21.76 -0.79 -9.21
CA LYS A 6 21.34 -1.27 -7.88
C LYS A 6 19.80 -1.39 -7.83
N GLY A 7 19.25 -2.47 -8.38
CA GLY A 7 17.85 -2.93 -8.22
C GLY A 7 16.74 -1.94 -8.63
N ASN A 8 15.63 -2.47 -9.13
CA ASN A 8 14.43 -1.66 -9.43
C ASN A 8 13.49 -1.51 -8.21
N HIS A 9 13.96 -1.93 -7.02
CA HIS A 9 13.17 -1.99 -5.81
C HIS A 9 13.99 -1.68 -4.54
N ARG A 10 13.40 -0.92 -3.61
CA ARG A 10 13.98 -0.58 -2.30
C ARG A 10 12.92 -0.62 -1.22
N VAL A 11 13.25 -1.21 -0.08
CA VAL A 11 12.44 -1.14 1.15
C VAL A 11 13.20 -0.30 2.17
N ASN A 12 12.50 0.66 2.76
CA ASN A 12 13.04 1.64 3.69
C ASN A 12 12.14 1.73 4.94
N ASP A 13 12.70 2.26 6.01
CA ASP A 13 11.92 2.67 7.17
C ASP A 13 10.98 3.85 6.84
N LEU A 14 9.80 3.88 7.45
CA LEU A 14 8.80 4.93 7.23
C LEU A 14 9.33 6.33 7.55
N SER A 15 10.28 6.48 8.48
CA SER A 15 10.94 7.76 8.79
C SER A 15 11.68 8.39 7.61
N LYS A 16 12.03 7.60 6.58
CA LYS A 16 12.67 8.09 5.36
C LYS A 16 11.68 8.56 4.29
N LEU A 17 10.37 8.44 4.53
CA LEU A 17 9.34 8.91 3.63
C LEU A 17 9.41 10.44 3.51
N LYS A 18 9.53 10.93 2.27
CA LYS A 18 9.55 12.38 1.97
C LYS A 18 8.23 12.90 1.42
N ASP A 19 7.43 12.02 0.80
CA ASP A 19 6.13 12.40 0.24
C ASP A 19 5.10 12.45 1.37
N MET A 20 4.84 13.67 1.85
CA MET A 20 3.91 13.91 2.98
C MET A 20 2.47 13.50 2.67
N ASN A 21 2.09 13.37 1.38
CA ASN A 21 0.78 12.87 1.00
C ASN A 21 0.63 11.37 1.28
N LEU A 22 1.74 10.65 1.44
CA LEU A 22 1.75 9.24 1.80
C LEU A 22 1.91 9.01 3.31
N GLU A 23 1.92 10.06 4.14
CA GLU A 23 2.10 9.92 5.58
C GLU A 23 0.89 9.17 6.20
N PRO A 24 1.10 8.00 6.82
CA PRO A 24 -0.01 7.13 7.23
C PRO A 24 -0.94 7.70 8.31
N ASN A 25 -0.45 8.50 9.25
CA ASN A 25 -1.31 9.08 10.29
C ASN A 25 -2.25 10.14 9.71
N MET A 26 -1.75 10.94 8.78
CA MET A 26 -2.51 11.91 8.00
C MET A 26 -3.59 11.21 7.17
N LEU A 27 -3.23 10.13 6.46
CA LEU A 27 -4.18 9.31 5.71
C LEU A 27 -5.27 8.75 6.64
N ARG A 28 -4.87 8.14 7.76
CA ARG A 28 -5.78 7.58 8.77
C ARG A 28 -6.76 8.61 9.30
N ALA A 29 -6.29 9.82 9.62
CA ALA A 29 -7.15 10.90 10.08
C ALA A 29 -8.13 11.34 8.98
N GLY A 30 -7.65 11.49 7.74
CA GLY A 30 -8.46 11.93 6.60
C GLY A 30 -9.50 10.92 6.12
N THR A 31 -9.29 9.63 6.38
CA THR A 31 -10.14 8.55 5.85
C THR A 31 -11.10 7.96 6.87
N LYS A 32 -10.89 8.25 8.15
CA LYS A 32 -11.64 7.68 9.27
C LYS A 32 -13.15 7.69 9.06
N LYS A 33 -13.72 8.83 8.64
CA LYS A 33 -15.16 9.00 8.39
C LYS A 33 -15.73 8.11 7.27
N TYR A 34 -14.88 7.60 6.39
CA TYR A 34 -15.29 6.75 5.28
C TYR A 34 -15.20 5.26 5.62
N LEU A 35 -14.60 4.88 6.76
CA LEU A 35 -14.57 3.47 7.19
C LEU A 35 -15.90 3.04 7.82
N LYS A 36 -16.12 1.74 7.96
CA LYS A 36 -17.24 1.23 8.77
C LYS A 36 -17.11 1.68 10.22
N SER A 37 -18.22 1.80 10.93
CA SER A 37 -18.29 2.41 12.26
C SER A 37 -17.36 1.74 13.28
N GLU A 38 -17.19 0.42 13.22
CA GLU A 38 -16.27 -0.33 14.07
C GLU A 38 -14.81 0.08 13.87
N PHE A 39 -14.45 0.55 12.67
CA PHE A 39 -13.11 1.02 12.32
C PHE A 39 -12.90 2.52 12.53
N GLN A 40 -13.94 3.24 12.98
CA GLN A 40 -13.85 4.65 13.36
C GLN A 40 -13.48 4.85 14.84
N LYS A 41 -13.23 3.77 15.58
CA LYS A 41 -12.83 3.89 16.99
C LYS A 41 -11.34 4.23 17.11
N PRO A 42 -10.90 4.95 18.16
CA PRO A 42 -9.49 5.36 18.34
C PRO A 42 -8.48 4.20 18.39
N ASP A 43 -8.93 3.03 18.80
CA ASP A 43 -8.18 1.78 18.99
C ASP A 43 -8.34 0.79 17.83
N ALA A 44 -9.15 1.11 16.82
CA ALA A 44 -9.40 0.20 15.71
C ALA A 44 -8.14 -0.15 14.91
N ALA A 45 -7.89 -1.46 14.78
CA ALA A 45 -6.74 -1.99 14.06
C ALA A 45 -6.96 -1.97 12.53
N VAL A 46 -6.66 -0.82 11.92
CA VAL A 46 -6.65 -0.67 10.45
C VAL A 46 -5.23 -0.48 9.95
N SER A 47 -4.78 -1.37 9.06
CA SER A 47 -3.51 -1.24 8.33
C SER A 47 -3.74 -0.48 7.04
N TYR A 48 -2.80 0.39 6.69
CA TYR A 48 -2.87 1.28 5.54
C TYR A 48 -1.73 0.99 4.56
N ALA A 49 -2.07 1.03 3.29
CA ALA A 49 -1.09 1.12 2.21
C ALA A 49 -1.51 2.25 1.27
N ALA A 50 -0.58 3.14 0.95
CA ALA A 50 -0.81 4.22 0.00
C ALA A 50 0.36 4.34 -0.94
N ALA A 51 0.11 4.77 -2.17
CA ALA A 51 1.18 4.98 -3.13
C ALA A 51 0.97 6.21 -3.98
N SER A 52 2.07 6.88 -4.33
CA SER A 52 2.13 7.77 -5.48
C SER A 52 2.73 7.02 -6.65
N VAL A 53 2.02 7.01 -7.76
CA VAL A 53 2.37 6.30 -8.99
C VAL A 53 2.55 7.34 -10.08
N THR A 54 3.73 7.37 -10.69
CA THR A 54 4.05 8.29 -11.78
C THR A 54 4.24 7.51 -13.08
N VAL A 55 3.44 7.84 -14.09
CA VAL A 55 3.52 7.26 -15.43
C VAL A 55 3.57 8.41 -16.44
N ASN A 56 4.58 8.44 -17.31
CA ASN A 56 4.76 9.49 -18.31
C ASN A 56 4.69 10.92 -17.72
N GLY A 57 5.28 11.13 -16.54
CA GLY A 57 5.28 12.41 -15.84
C GLY A 57 3.98 12.77 -15.10
N LYS A 58 2.90 12.02 -15.30
CA LYS A 58 1.65 12.19 -14.55
C LYS A 58 1.70 11.41 -13.24
N LYS A 59 1.58 12.10 -12.11
CA LYS A 59 1.51 11.50 -10.78
C LYS A 59 0.06 11.36 -10.31
N GLU A 60 -0.29 10.18 -9.83
CA GLU A 60 -1.58 9.87 -9.22
C GLU A 60 -1.39 9.18 -7.87
N TYR A 61 -2.41 9.25 -7.01
CA TYR A 61 -2.36 8.68 -5.67
C TYR A 61 -3.39 7.58 -5.49
N TYR A 62 -2.99 6.53 -4.78
CA TYR A 62 -3.79 5.33 -4.53
C TYR A 62 -3.75 4.99 -3.05
N LEU A 63 -4.86 4.47 -2.55
CA LEU A 63 -5.03 4.15 -1.14
C LEU A 63 -5.76 2.82 -0.98
N SER A 64 -5.29 2.00 -0.06
CA SER A 64 -5.97 0.79 0.38
C SER A 64 -5.85 0.60 1.90
N VAL A 65 -6.79 -0.17 2.44
CA VAL A 65 -6.80 -0.61 3.84
C VAL A 65 -7.06 -2.11 3.90
N ASN A 66 -6.69 -2.74 5.02
CA ASN A 66 -6.88 -4.17 5.22
C ASN A 66 -8.36 -4.57 5.26
N GLY A 67 -8.63 -5.80 4.83
CA GLY A 67 -9.97 -6.40 4.90
C GLY A 67 -11.03 -5.59 4.14
N ALA A 68 -12.27 -5.66 4.62
CA ALA A 68 -13.39 -4.86 4.11
C ALA A 68 -13.69 -3.67 5.04
N ALA A 69 -12.66 -2.92 5.43
CA ALA A 69 -12.81 -1.83 6.41
C ALA A 69 -13.48 -0.56 5.84
N TRP A 70 -13.46 -0.38 4.52
CA TRP A 70 -14.25 0.66 3.86
C TRP A 70 -15.75 0.40 4.06
N SER A 71 -16.50 1.47 4.33
CA SER A 71 -17.97 1.42 4.30
C SER A 71 -18.49 1.13 2.88
N GLY A 72 -19.68 0.55 2.76
CA GLY A 72 -20.34 0.35 1.47
C GLY A 72 -20.59 1.64 0.71
N ASN A 73 -20.75 2.76 1.45
CA ASN A 73 -21.01 4.09 0.90
C ASN A 73 -19.75 4.92 0.71
N SER A 74 -18.54 4.38 0.97
CA SER A 74 -17.31 5.14 0.76
C SER A 74 -17.13 5.49 -0.72
N PRO A 75 -16.70 6.71 -1.07
CA PRO A 75 -16.47 7.09 -2.46
C PRO A 75 -15.25 6.38 -3.05
N ASN A 76 -15.22 6.16 -4.36
CA ASN A 76 -14.07 5.55 -5.05
C ASN A 76 -12.82 6.46 -5.07
N VAL A 77 -13.02 7.75 -4.85
CA VAL A 77 -11.96 8.73 -4.69
C VAL A 77 -12.20 9.46 -3.37
N VAL A 78 -11.16 9.55 -2.53
CA VAL A 78 -11.20 10.35 -1.31
C VAL A 78 -10.27 11.54 -1.44
N ASN A 79 -10.75 12.74 -1.12
CA ASN A 79 -9.90 13.92 -1.03
C ASN A 79 -9.35 14.04 0.40
N ILE A 80 -8.03 14.08 0.52
CA ILE A 80 -7.32 14.23 1.79
C ILE A 80 -6.36 15.41 1.64
N LYS A 81 -6.62 16.49 2.39
CA LYS A 81 -5.84 17.74 2.33
C LYS A 81 -5.63 18.27 0.90
N GLY A 82 -6.66 18.19 0.06
CA GLY A 82 -6.60 18.68 -1.32
C GLY A 82 -6.06 17.67 -2.34
N VAL A 83 -5.60 16.49 -1.91
CA VAL A 83 -5.10 15.43 -2.80
C VAL A 83 -6.14 14.34 -2.97
N ASN A 84 -6.43 13.97 -4.21
CA ASN A 84 -7.35 12.90 -4.55
C ASN A 84 -6.63 11.54 -4.55
N PHE A 85 -7.16 10.60 -3.76
CA PHE A 85 -6.68 9.21 -3.70
C PHE A 85 -7.72 8.27 -4.30
N ASN A 86 -7.30 7.48 -5.29
CA ASN A 86 -8.08 6.37 -5.81
C ASN A 86 -8.11 5.22 -4.80
N VAL A 87 -9.30 4.85 -4.33
CA VAL A 87 -9.48 3.83 -3.30
C VAL A 87 -9.56 2.44 -3.91
N ILE A 88 -8.56 1.61 -3.63
CA ILE A 88 -8.49 0.22 -4.08
C ILE A 88 -9.00 -0.70 -2.97
N ARG A 89 -10.18 -1.29 -3.19
CA ARG A 89 -10.89 -2.09 -2.16
C ARG A 89 -10.65 -3.58 -2.26
N LYS A 90 -10.41 -4.08 -3.48
CA LYS A 90 -10.37 -5.51 -3.80
C LYS A 90 -8.99 -5.88 -4.34
N ASP A 91 -8.53 -7.05 -3.96
CA ASP A 91 -7.42 -7.73 -4.62
C ASP A 91 -7.98 -8.53 -5.81
N ARG A 92 -7.35 -8.39 -6.97
CA ARG A 92 -7.74 -9.10 -8.20
C ARG A 92 -6.98 -10.41 -8.40
N GLY A 93 -6.00 -10.72 -7.55
CA GLY A 93 -5.26 -11.98 -7.55
C GLY A 93 -4.12 -12.07 -8.57
N SER A 94 -3.80 -10.96 -9.24
CA SER A 94 -2.75 -10.91 -10.27
C SER A 94 -1.35 -11.06 -9.69
N ILE A 95 -1.18 -10.67 -8.42
CA ILE A 95 -0.06 -11.13 -7.60
C ILE A 95 -0.58 -12.29 -6.74
N PRO A 96 0.10 -13.46 -6.74
CA PRO A 96 -0.35 -14.62 -5.98
C PRO A 96 -0.46 -14.27 -4.49
N SER A 97 -1.47 -14.81 -3.80
CA SER A 97 -1.55 -14.69 -2.34
C SER A 97 -0.63 -15.72 -1.67
N ALA A 98 -0.07 -15.36 -0.52
CA ALA A 98 0.71 -16.27 0.30
C ALA A 98 -0.17 -16.83 1.43
N PRO A 99 -0.35 -18.15 1.52
CA PRO A 99 -1.02 -18.76 2.65
C PRO A 99 -0.15 -18.65 3.91
N ASN A 100 -0.80 -18.40 5.05
CA ASN A 100 -0.24 -18.45 6.38
C ASN A 100 -1.18 -19.28 7.27
N GLY A 101 -0.99 -20.60 7.25
CA GLY A 101 -1.92 -21.54 7.87
C GLY A 101 -3.31 -21.49 7.21
N LYS A 102 -4.37 -21.24 8.00
CA LYS A 102 -5.75 -21.08 7.51
C LYS A 102 -6.07 -19.68 6.97
N GLN A 103 -5.15 -18.73 7.12
CA GLN A 103 -5.31 -17.36 6.67
C GLN A 103 -4.50 -17.14 5.39
N THR A 104 -4.92 -16.18 4.58
CA THR A 104 -4.16 -15.70 3.43
C THR A 104 -3.95 -14.21 3.59
N ASN A 105 -2.90 -13.66 2.98
CA ASN A 105 -2.76 -12.21 2.87
C ASN A 105 -3.71 -11.59 1.84
N PHE A 106 -4.65 -12.37 1.31
CA PHE A 106 -5.76 -11.89 0.51
C PHE A 106 -6.53 -10.84 1.30
N ASN A 107 -6.66 -9.64 0.73
CA ASN A 107 -7.17 -8.42 1.37
C ASN A 107 -6.22 -7.65 2.30
N HIS A 108 -4.93 -7.95 2.33
CA HIS A 108 -3.95 -7.01 2.87
C HIS A 108 -3.92 -5.73 2.02
N ALA A 109 -3.68 -4.59 2.65
CA ALA A 109 -3.75 -3.29 1.99
C ALA A 109 -2.73 -3.20 0.84
N GLU A 110 -1.50 -3.64 1.10
CA GLU A 110 -0.40 -3.68 0.14
C GLU A 110 -0.68 -4.63 -1.02
N GLN A 111 -1.25 -5.80 -0.74
CA GLN A 111 -1.53 -6.83 -1.75
C GLN A 111 -2.53 -6.33 -2.79
N LYS A 112 -3.57 -5.61 -2.34
CA LYS A 112 -4.56 -4.99 -3.22
C LYS A 112 -3.91 -3.98 -4.18
N LEU A 113 -2.95 -3.20 -3.68
CA LEU A 113 -2.22 -2.23 -4.50
C LEU A 113 -1.27 -2.94 -5.47
N PHE A 114 -0.54 -3.97 -5.06
CA PHE A 114 0.32 -4.73 -5.97
C PHE A 114 -0.46 -5.34 -7.13
N SER A 115 -1.57 -6.03 -6.86
CA SER A 115 -2.42 -6.57 -7.93
C SER A 115 -3.00 -5.47 -8.82
N HIS A 116 -3.43 -4.35 -8.24
CA HIS A 116 -3.93 -3.22 -9.02
C HIS A 116 -2.84 -2.65 -9.96
N PHE A 117 -1.62 -2.49 -9.48
CA PHE A 117 -0.53 -1.95 -10.29
C PHE A 117 -0.06 -2.92 -11.36
N GLN A 118 0.00 -4.21 -11.06
CA GLN A 118 0.21 -5.26 -12.06
C GLN A 118 -0.81 -5.14 -13.19
N ASP A 119 -2.10 -5.11 -12.85
CA ASP A 119 -3.18 -5.12 -13.85
C ASP A 119 -3.18 -3.90 -14.77
N ASN A 120 -2.91 -2.72 -14.21
CA ASN A 120 -3.16 -1.45 -14.90
C ASN A 120 -1.90 -0.84 -15.51
N PHE A 121 -0.72 -1.24 -15.02
CA PHE A 121 0.54 -0.61 -15.40
C PHE A 121 1.61 -1.57 -15.92
N GLN A 122 1.40 -2.89 -15.93
CA GLN A 122 2.35 -3.82 -16.54
C GLN A 122 2.72 -3.39 -17.97
N GLY A 123 3.99 -3.59 -18.33
CA GLY A 123 4.54 -3.19 -19.63
C GLY A 123 4.79 -1.69 -19.79
N LYS A 124 4.58 -0.87 -18.74
CA LYS A 124 4.90 0.56 -18.73
C LYS A 124 6.12 0.84 -17.84
N LYS A 125 6.77 1.99 -18.08
CA LYS A 125 7.75 2.56 -17.14
C LYS A 125 6.99 3.32 -16.05
N VAL A 126 7.20 2.94 -14.80
CA VAL A 126 6.40 3.43 -13.66
C VAL A 126 7.30 3.72 -12.48
N ASP A 127 7.14 4.89 -11.86
CA ASP A 127 7.76 5.19 -10.58
C ASP A 127 6.71 5.08 -9.46
N ILE A 128 6.96 4.21 -8.50
CA ILE A 128 6.06 3.95 -7.37
C ILE A 128 6.79 4.31 -6.07
N ASN A 129 6.22 5.23 -5.30
CA ASN A 129 6.55 5.39 -3.89
C ASN A 129 5.37 4.92 -3.07
N MET A 130 5.59 4.03 -2.11
CA MET A 130 4.51 3.39 -1.37
C MET A 130 4.82 3.41 0.12
N SER A 131 3.87 3.88 0.93
CA SER A 131 3.93 3.76 2.38
C SER A 131 3.04 2.59 2.83
N ILE A 132 3.53 1.82 3.80
CA ILE A 132 2.82 0.71 4.42
C ILE A 132 2.94 0.89 5.92
N GLN A 133 1.81 1.04 6.61
CA GLN A 133 1.77 1.08 8.07
C GLN A 133 0.78 0.04 8.57
N ASN A 134 1.32 -0.98 9.24
CA ASN A 134 0.52 -2.00 9.89
C ASN A 134 0.20 -1.61 11.34
N THR A 135 -0.57 -2.47 12.02
CA THR A 135 -0.95 -2.31 13.43
C THR A 135 -0.15 -3.25 14.34
N SER A 136 1.10 -3.56 14.01
CA SER A 136 1.93 -4.39 14.87
C SER A 136 2.55 -3.56 15.99
N ALA A 137 2.80 -4.20 17.14
CA ALA A 137 3.60 -3.59 18.20
C ALA A 137 5.11 -3.65 17.91
N THR A 138 5.58 -4.68 17.19
CA THR A 138 7.02 -5.01 17.10
C THR A 138 7.52 -5.31 15.69
N SER A 139 6.62 -5.54 14.73
CA SER A 139 7.00 -5.95 13.37
C SER A 139 6.42 -4.96 12.35
N PRO A 140 7.15 -3.90 11.97
CA PRO A 140 6.66 -2.90 11.02
C PRO A 140 6.48 -3.43 9.60
N GLY A 141 5.58 -2.82 8.85
CA GLY A 141 5.43 -3.04 7.41
C GLY A 141 4.69 -4.30 6.99
N MET A 142 5.12 -4.86 5.87
CA MET A 142 4.55 -6.08 5.31
C MET A 142 4.74 -7.29 6.23
N CYS A 143 3.71 -8.12 6.36
CA CYS A 143 3.82 -9.38 7.07
C CYS A 143 4.74 -10.38 6.32
N ALA A 144 5.10 -11.48 6.99
CA ALA A 144 5.96 -12.52 6.41
C ALA A 144 5.41 -13.10 5.09
N GLY A 145 4.08 -13.16 4.91
CA GLY A 145 3.45 -13.60 3.66
C GLY A 145 3.48 -12.54 2.54
N CYS A 146 3.47 -11.25 2.87
CA CYS A 146 3.47 -10.17 1.87
C CYS A 146 4.88 -9.87 1.31
N LYS A 147 5.94 -10.14 2.08
CA LYS A 147 7.32 -9.90 1.62
C LYS A 147 7.69 -10.73 0.37
N PRO A 148 7.40 -12.04 0.30
CA PRO A 148 7.57 -12.82 -0.92
C PRO A 148 6.74 -12.31 -2.09
N ASN A 149 5.49 -11.88 -1.85
CA ASN A 149 4.62 -11.36 -2.90
C ASN A 149 5.14 -10.07 -3.51
N ASN A 150 5.71 -9.18 -2.68
CA ASN A 150 6.41 -8.01 -3.17
C ASN A 150 7.57 -8.40 -4.10
N LYS A 151 8.33 -9.45 -3.76
CA LYS A 151 9.38 -9.96 -4.66
C LYS A 151 8.80 -10.43 -6.00
N VAL A 152 7.69 -11.17 -6.00
CA VAL A 152 6.99 -11.60 -7.23
C VAL A 152 6.56 -10.39 -8.06
N PHE A 153 5.93 -9.40 -7.42
CA PHE A 153 5.52 -8.15 -8.08
C PHE A 153 6.72 -7.41 -8.71
N VAL A 154 7.82 -7.27 -7.98
CA VAL A 154 9.06 -6.64 -8.48
C VAL A 154 9.67 -7.45 -9.62
N ASP A 155 9.59 -8.77 -9.57
CA ASP A 155 10.13 -9.65 -10.60
C ASP A 155 9.31 -9.61 -11.90
N GLN A 156 7.99 -9.49 -11.79
CA GLN A 156 7.10 -9.35 -12.94
C GLN A 156 7.15 -7.95 -13.58
N ASN A 157 7.59 -6.92 -12.83
CA ASN A 157 7.59 -5.53 -13.29
C ASN A 157 9.00 -4.92 -13.25
N LYS A 158 9.90 -5.41 -14.09
CA LYS A 158 11.31 -4.93 -14.13
C LYS A 158 11.46 -3.47 -14.55
N ASP A 159 10.48 -2.93 -15.28
CA ASP A 159 10.45 -1.52 -15.71
C ASP A 159 9.88 -0.56 -14.65
N PHE A 160 9.46 -1.07 -13.49
CA PHE A 160 9.00 -0.23 -12.39
C PHE A 160 10.16 0.13 -11.49
N ILE A 161 10.22 1.38 -11.03
CA ILE A 161 11.08 1.81 -9.94
C ILE A 161 10.22 1.89 -8.68
N ILE A 162 10.43 0.96 -7.73
CA ILE A 162 9.57 0.77 -6.57
C ILE A 162 10.31 1.15 -5.29
N ASN A 163 9.81 2.14 -4.55
CA ASN A 163 10.30 2.50 -3.22
C ASN A 163 9.20 2.27 -2.19
N ILE A 164 9.41 1.34 -1.27
CA ILE A 164 8.50 1.03 -0.18
C ILE A 164 9.04 1.60 1.13
N PHE A 165 8.16 2.20 1.92
CA PHE A 165 8.43 2.79 3.22
C PHE A 165 7.54 2.10 4.27
N GLU A 166 8.15 1.35 5.18
CA GLU A 166 7.45 0.46 6.10
C GLU A 166 7.48 0.98 7.54
N GLY A 167 6.33 0.93 8.20
CA GLY A 167 6.19 1.31 9.61
C GLY A 167 5.11 0.51 10.33
N ALA A 168 4.98 0.79 11.62
CA ALA A 168 3.95 0.25 12.50
C ALA A 168 3.33 1.38 13.31
N THR A 169 2.09 1.22 13.73
CA THR A 169 1.49 2.13 14.74
C THR A 169 2.04 1.89 16.14
N GLY A 170 2.74 0.77 16.38
CA GLY A 170 3.26 0.40 17.70
C GLY A 170 2.16 -0.01 18.69
N ARG A 171 0.93 -0.23 18.22
CA ARG A 171 -0.20 -0.64 19.06
C ARG A 171 -0.51 -2.10 18.83
N LYS A 172 -0.66 -2.89 19.89
CA LYS A 172 -1.27 -4.22 19.81
C LYS A 172 -2.80 -4.02 19.69
N PRO A 173 -3.48 -4.64 18.71
CA PRO A 173 -4.94 -4.75 18.72
C PRO A 173 -5.44 -5.42 20.00
#